data_AF-A0A015XCP2-F1
#
_entry.id   AF-A0A015XCP2-F1
#
_cell.length_a   1.000
_cell.length_b   1.000
_cell.length_c   1.000
_cell.angle_alpha   90.00
_cell.angle_beta   90.00
_cell.angle_gamma   90.00
#
_symmetry.space_group_name_H-M   'P 1'
#
loop_
_entity.id
_entity.type
_entity.pdbx_description
1 polymer ?
#
loop_
_entity_poly.entity_id
_entity_poly.type
_entity_poly.pdbx_seq_one_letter_code
_entity_poly.pdbx_strand_id
1 'polypeptide(L)' 'EAFGLYIRYKANGIPFYVLVTPDGRISDIWYGYNKDSLSERLKQGVK' A
#
# COMPACT_ATOMS: atom_id res chain seq x y z
N GLU A 1 9.70 9.26 -19.18
CA GLU A 1 9.70 7.78 -19.05
C GLU A 1 8.68 7.37 -18.00
N ALA A 2 7.84 6.37 -18.29
CA ALA A 2 6.88 5.88 -17.31
C ALA A 2 7.54 4.76 -16.48
N PHE A 3 8.01 5.12 -15.28
CA PHE A 3 8.43 4.12 -14.30
C PHE A 3 7.19 3.33 -13.85
N GLY A 4 7.22 2.00 -14.03
CA GLY A 4 6.12 1.12 -13.65
C GLY A 4 5.75 1.25 -12.16
N LEU A 5 4.54 0.83 -11.79
CA LEU A 5 4.00 0.98 -10.43
C LEU A 5 4.95 0.44 -9.35
N TYR A 6 5.64 -0.67 -9.63
CA TYR A 6 6.65 -1.25 -8.75
C TYR A 6 7.75 -0.25 -8.37
N ILE A 7 8.33 0.43 -9.37
CA ILE A 7 9.40 1.42 -9.17
C ILE A 7 8.82 2.69 -8.52
N ARG A 8 7.66 3.15 -9.00
CA ARG A 8 6.99 4.34 -8.47
C ARG A 8 6.76 4.25 -6.96
N TYR A 9 6.34 3.08 -6.47
CA TYR A 9 6.08 2.86 -5.04
C TYR A 9 7.23 2.23 -4.28
N LYS A 10 8.40 2.06 -4.91
CA LYS A 10 9.60 1.46 -4.30
C LYS A 10 9.28 0.09 -3.65
N ALA A 11 8.47 -0.71 -4.32
CA ALA A 11 8.12 -2.04 -3.84
C ALA A 11 9.39 -2.90 -3.70
N ASN A 12 9.51 -3.68 -2.63
CA ASN A 12 10.72 -4.46 -2.32
C ASN A 12 10.45 -5.94 -1.99
N GLY A 13 9.23 -6.43 -2.25
CA GLY A 13 8.82 -7.81 -1.97
C GLY A 13 7.41 -8.10 -2.45
N ILE A 14 6.94 -9.33 -2.28
CA ILE A 14 5.57 -9.75 -2.61
C ILE A 14 4.91 -10.52 -1.45
N PRO A 15 3.61 -10.31 -1.18
CA PRO A 15 2.78 -9.23 -1.70
C PRO A 15 3.17 -7.88 -1.07
N PHE A 16 2.98 -6.81 -1.84
CA PHE A 16 3.27 -5.43 -1.45
C PHE A 16 2.01 -4.60 -1.70
N TYR A 17 1.58 -3.87 -0.67
CA TYR A 17 0.37 -3.09 -0.73
C TYR A 17 0.64 -1.63 -0.38
N VAL A 18 -0.08 -0.73 -1.05
CA VAL A 18 -0.01 0.72 -0.85
C VAL A 18 -1.42 1.24 -0.71
N LEU A 19 -1.68 2.00 0.36
CA LEU A 19 -2.89 2.79 0.49
C LEU A 19 -2.60 4.22 0.04
N VAL A 20 -3.38 4.71 -0.91
CA VAL A 20 -3.21 6.05 -1.50
C VAL A 20 -4.50 6.86 -1.27
N THR A 21 -4.36 8.08 -0.78
CA THR A 21 -5.47 9.01 -0.58
C THR A 21 -5.96 9.60 -1.91
N PRO A 22 -7.18 10.18 -1.98
CA PRO A 22 -7.68 10.79 -3.21
C PRO A 22 -6.81 11.94 -3.77
N ASP A 23 -6.06 12.64 -2.91
CA ASP A 23 -5.09 13.68 -3.30
C ASP A 23 -3.74 13.10 -3.78
N GLY A 24 -3.62 11.77 -3.89
CA GLY A 24 -2.47 11.09 -4.47
C GLY A 24 -1.31 10.89 -3.51
N ARG A 25 -1.51 11.07 -2.21
CA ARG A 25 -0.48 10.84 -1.19
C ARG A 25 -0.54 9.40 -0.68
N ILE A 26 0.61 8.86 -0.32
CA ILE A 26 0.68 7.53 0.30
C ILE A 26 0.25 7.68 1.77
N SER A 27 -0.80 6.98 2.15
CA SER A 27 -1.29 6.91 3.52
C SER A 27 -0.60 5.81 4.32
N ASP A 28 -0.34 4.64 3.71
CA ASP A 28 0.24 3.49 4.39
C ASP A 28 0.84 2.46 3.41
N ILE A 29 1.77 1.63 3.89
CA ILE A 29 2.45 0.57 3.12
C ILE A 29 2.61 -0.67 4.01
N TRP A 30 2.30 -1.87 3.48
CA TRP A 30 2.56 -3.13 4.18
C TRP A 30 2.93 -4.27 3.23
N TYR A 31 3.53 -5.30 3.82
CA TYR A 31 4.21 -6.40 3.14
C TYR A 31 3.80 -7.74 3.73
N GLY A 32 3.82 -8.79 2.92
CA GLY A 32 3.64 -10.16 3.37
C GLY A 32 2.17 -10.59 3.49
N TYR A 33 1.97 -11.89 3.69
CA TYR A 33 0.65 -12.54 3.70
C TYR A 33 -0.03 -12.55 5.07
N ASN A 34 0.32 -11.64 5.99
CA ASN A 34 -0.23 -11.67 7.34
C ASN A 34 -1.75 -11.51 7.29
N LYS A 35 -2.45 -12.58 7.71
CA LYS A 35 -3.88 -12.63 7.90
C LYS A 35 -4.29 -11.47 8.82
N ASP A 36 -5.39 -10.80 8.50
CA ASP A 36 -5.95 -9.65 9.23
C ASP A 36 -5.20 -8.31 9.07
N SER A 37 -4.05 -8.26 8.37
CA SER A 37 -3.30 -7.01 8.18
C SER A 37 -4.02 -5.98 7.30
N LEU A 38 -4.77 -6.42 6.28
CA LEU A 38 -5.44 -5.53 5.34
C LEU A 38 -6.75 -4.96 5.90
N SER A 39 -7.65 -5.83 6.35
CA SER A 39 -8.98 -5.43 6.81
C SER A 39 -8.91 -4.55 8.06
N GLU A 40 -8.02 -4.85 9.01
CA GLU A 40 -7.84 -4.04 10.21
C GLU A 40 -7.22 -2.67 9.89
N ARG A 41 -6.27 -2.61 8.95
CA ARG A 41 -5.69 -1.33 8.50
C ARG A 41 -6.70 -0.46 7.77
N LEU A 42 -7.56 -1.06 6.94
CA LEU A 42 -8.64 -0.31 6.28
C LEU A 42 -9.62 0.28 7.30
N LYS A 43 -9.96 -0.44 8.37
CA LYS A 43 -10.79 0.11 9.46
C LYS A 43 -10.12 1.28 10.20
N GLN A 44 -8.80 1.31 10.27
CA GLN A 44 -8.05 2.39 10.92
C GLN A 44 -7.84 3.61 10.02
N GLY A 45 -7.62 3.39 8.72
CA GLY A 45 -7.35 4.43 7.73
C GLY A 45 -8.61 5.07 7.12
N VAL A 46 -9.75 4.37 7.15
CA VAL A 46 -11.06 4.92 6.77
C VAL A 46 -11.70 5.51 8.03
N LYS A 47 -11.34 6.74 8.36
CA LYS A 47 -12.10 7.60 9.27
C LYS A 47 -12.71 8.77 8.50
#